data_AF-A0A1G4RDM1-F1
#
_entry.id   AF-A0A1G4RDM1-F1
#
_cell.length_a   1.000
_cell.length_b   1.000
_cell.length_c   1.000
_cell.angle_alpha   90.00
_cell.angle_beta   90.00
_cell.angle_gamma   90.00
#
_symmetry.space_group_name_H-M   'P 1'
#
loop_
_entity.id
_entity.type
_entity.pdbx_description
1 polymer ?
#
loop_
_entity_poly.entity_id
_entity_poly.type
_entity_poly.pdbx_seq_one_letter_code
_entity_poly.pdbx_strand_id
1 'polypeptide(L)'
;MPDYNDILYAAETHAVDEIKAYFNKGGSPNEVHDGMPVFTMMVEMYARGPRFKDCVQAFIDAGLDYEYKALLAVFAHDEEMLKQALTIDPSAVNKTYSLYNNTYTPLTGGTLMHFCAEYNSLACAKILLQHGADVNAKAAYDDHGFGGHTPIFHTVNQNGNSSVDMLHFLLQNGTDLFYTVKGLIWGRGYEWETFIPSVNPISYAMMGALPQFHRKEQTIMEVVSLLIKHAWD
;
A
#
# COMPACT_ATOMS: atom_id res chain seq x y z
N MET A 1 -11.02 -9.28 -28.15
CA MET A 1 -10.49 -8.94 -26.82
C MET A 1 -9.23 -9.78 -26.61
N PRO A 2 -8.13 -9.19 -26.12
CA PRO A 2 -6.92 -9.92 -25.75
C PRO A 2 -7.17 -10.95 -24.63
N ASP A 3 -6.26 -11.91 -24.46
CA ASP A 3 -6.37 -12.92 -23.40
C ASP A 3 -6.12 -12.29 -22.03
N TYR A 4 -7.03 -12.49 -21.06
CA TYR A 4 -6.89 -11.97 -19.70
C TYR A 4 -5.57 -12.40 -19.03
N ASN A 5 -5.03 -13.57 -19.38
CA ASN A 5 -3.75 -14.02 -18.84
C ASN A 5 -2.58 -13.10 -19.24
N ASP A 6 -2.69 -12.40 -20.38
CA ASP A 6 -1.68 -11.43 -20.81
C ASP A 6 -1.61 -10.24 -19.83
N ILE A 7 -2.76 -9.68 -19.42
CA ILE A 7 -2.78 -8.54 -18.50
C ILE A 7 -2.42 -8.96 -17.07
N LEU A 8 -2.82 -10.17 -16.65
CA LEU A 8 -2.45 -10.72 -15.35
C LEU A 8 -0.94 -10.86 -15.23
N TYR A 9 -0.29 -11.51 -16.19
CA TYR A 9 1.16 -11.68 -16.19
C TYR A 9 1.89 -10.32 -16.24
N ALA A 10 1.43 -9.41 -17.10
CA ALA A 10 2.02 -8.10 -17.23
C ALA A 10 1.90 -7.27 -15.94
N ALA A 11 0.77 -7.39 -15.23
CA ALA A 11 0.59 -6.78 -13.93
C ALA A 11 1.56 -7.39 -12.90
N GLU A 12 1.56 -8.72 -12.72
CA GLU A 12 2.39 -9.42 -11.74
C GLU A 12 3.91 -9.15 -11.88
N THR A 13 4.35 -8.83 -13.10
CA THR A 13 5.75 -8.53 -13.41
C THR A 13 6.05 -7.03 -13.57
N HIS A 14 5.04 -6.15 -13.40
CA HIS A 14 5.12 -4.72 -13.70
C HIS A 14 5.63 -4.40 -15.12
N ALA A 15 5.28 -5.23 -16.10
CA ALA A 15 5.61 -5.06 -17.51
C ALA A 15 4.70 -4.00 -18.18
N VAL A 16 4.97 -2.71 -17.91
CA VAL A 16 4.15 -1.57 -18.39
C VAL A 16 3.89 -1.60 -19.89
N ASP A 17 4.87 -1.99 -20.70
CA ASP A 17 4.71 -2.03 -22.16
C ASP A 17 3.73 -3.13 -22.60
N GLU A 18 3.68 -4.24 -21.87
CA GLU A 18 2.72 -5.32 -22.10
C GLU A 18 1.31 -4.93 -21.64
N ILE A 19 1.20 -4.21 -20.51
CA ILE A 19 -0.07 -3.60 -20.06
C ILE A 19 -0.61 -2.66 -21.15
N LYS A 20 0.23 -1.76 -21.68
CA LYS A 20 -0.15 -0.86 -22.79
C LYS A 20 -0.53 -1.64 -24.05
N ALA A 21 0.23 -2.69 -24.39
CA ALA A 21 -0.07 -3.53 -25.54
C ALA A 21 -1.42 -4.26 -25.40
N TYR A 22 -1.78 -4.69 -24.19
CA TYR A 22 -3.08 -5.29 -23.90
C TYR A 22 -4.23 -4.32 -24.20
N PHE A 23 -4.16 -3.09 -23.68
CA PHE A 23 -5.19 -2.08 -23.97
C PHE A 23 -5.24 -1.68 -25.45
N ASN A 24 -4.08 -1.57 -26.13
CA ASN A 24 -4.02 -1.30 -27.57
C ASN A 24 -4.64 -2.41 -28.44
N LYS A 25 -4.69 -3.66 -27.94
CA LYS A 25 -5.39 -4.79 -28.60
C LYS A 25 -6.91 -4.78 -28.33
N GLY A 26 -7.43 -3.77 -27.64
CA GLY A 26 -8.84 -3.61 -27.33
C GLY A 26 -9.28 -4.22 -25.99
N GLY A 27 -8.34 -4.53 -25.09
CA GLY A 27 -8.66 -4.75 -23.67
C GLY A 27 -9.10 -3.44 -23.00
N SER A 28 -9.84 -3.52 -21.90
CA SER A 28 -10.38 -2.34 -21.24
C SER A 28 -9.85 -2.24 -19.81
N PRO A 29 -9.35 -1.07 -19.34
CA PRO A 29 -8.94 -0.92 -17.95
C PRO A 29 -10.11 -1.04 -16.96
N ASN A 30 -11.35 -1.01 -17.47
CA ASN A 30 -12.59 -1.07 -16.70
C ASN A 30 -13.31 -2.42 -16.80
N GLU A 31 -12.72 -3.42 -17.45
CA GLU A 31 -13.35 -4.73 -17.52
C GLU A 31 -13.28 -5.48 -16.19
N VAL A 32 -14.20 -6.43 -16.04
CA VAL A 32 -14.34 -7.27 -14.85
C VAL A 32 -14.16 -8.72 -15.29
N HIS A 33 -13.22 -9.41 -14.66
CA HIS A 33 -12.94 -10.82 -14.88
C HIS A 33 -13.30 -11.60 -13.62
N ASP A 34 -14.16 -12.62 -13.74
CA ASP A 34 -14.64 -13.44 -12.61
C ASP A 34 -15.14 -12.62 -11.40
N GLY A 35 -15.80 -11.50 -11.67
CA GLY A 35 -16.35 -10.60 -10.64
C GLY A 35 -15.33 -9.63 -10.03
N MET A 36 -14.06 -9.67 -10.46
CA MET A 36 -13.01 -8.75 -10.03
C MET A 36 -12.67 -7.74 -11.14
N PRO A 37 -12.71 -6.42 -10.87
CA PRO A 37 -12.17 -5.43 -11.81
C PRO A 37 -10.69 -5.68 -12.09
N VAL A 38 -10.26 -5.56 -13.35
CA VAL A 38 -8.85 -5.75 -13.73
C VAL A 38 -7.94 -4.77 -12.98
N PHE A 39 -8.41 -3.55 -12.72
CA PHE A 39 -7.65 -2.60 -11.91
C PHE A 39 -7.50 -3.03 -10.45
N THR A 40 -8.48 -3.73 -9.86
CA THR A 40 -8.35 -4.30 -8.51
C THR A 40 -7.25 -5.35 -8.48
N MET A 41 -7.20 -6.26 -9.46
CA MET A 41 -6.11 -7.24 -9.60
C MET A 41 -4.73 -6.55 -9.65
N MET A 42 -4.62 -5.47 -10.43
CA MET A 42 -3.39 -4.67 -10.54
C MET A 42 -2.97 -4.03 -9.19
N VAL A 43 -3.91 -3.66 -8.32
CA VAL A 43 -3.58 -3.09 -7.00
C VAL A 43 -3.24 -4.19 -5.97
N GLU A 44 -3.93 -5.32 -6.02
CA GLU A 44 -3.85 -6.42 -5.03
C GLU A 44 -2.69 -7.40 -5.26
N MET A 45 -2.04 -7.40 -6.43
CA MET A 45 -0.96 -8.34 -6.76
C MET A 45 0.16 -8.38 -5.71
N TYR A 46 0.95 -9.46 -5.69
CA TYR A 46 2.03 -9.61 -4.71
C TYR A 46 3.24 -8.69 -4.96
N ALA A 47 3.53 -8.36 -6.22
CA ALA A 47 4.69 -7.55 -6.57
C ALA A 47 4.50 -6.09 -6.10
N ARG A 48 5.54 -5.55 -5.46
CA ARG A 48 5.65 -4.13 -5.10
C ARG A 48 6.99 -3.64 -5.62
N GLY A 49 7.00 -2.46 -6.20
CA GLY A 49 8.22 -1.90 -6.77
C GLY A 49 7.98 -0.55 -7.43
N PRO A 50 9.06 0.15 -7.80
CA PRO A 50 9.01 1.53 -8.27
C PRO A 50 8.20 1.73 -9.56
N ARG A 51 7.99 0.65 -10.32
CA ARG A 51 7.19 0.62 -11.57
C ARG A 51 5.68 0.54 -11.34
N PHE A 52 5.22 0.34 -10.11
CA PHE A 52 3.78 0.23 -9.79
C PHE A 52 3.00 1.45 -10.32
N LYS A 53 3.49 2.66 -10.01
CA LYS A 53 2.88 3.92 -10.47
C LYS A 53 2.79 4.02 -12.00
N ASP A 54 3.78 3.48 -12.73
CA ASP A 54 3.81 3.53 -14.19
C ASP A 54 2.77 2.56 -14.79
N CYS A 55 2.52 1.45 -14.11
CA CYS A 55 1.44 0.52 -14.46
C CYS A 55 0.09 1.18 -14.21
N VAL A 56 -0.11 1.83 -13.06
CA VAL A 56 -1.33 2.61 -12.76
C VAL A 56 -1.54 3.70 -13.81
N GLN A 57 -0.48 4.40 -14.20
CA GLN A 57 -0.54 5.42 -15.25
C GLN A 57 -1.00 4.82 -16.59
N ALA A 58 -0.55 3.62 -16.95
CA ALA A 58 -1.02 2.96 -18.17
C ALA A 58 -2.53 2.64 -18.15
N PHE A 59 -3.10 2.31 -16.98
CA PHE A 59 -4.55 2.18 -16.83
C PHE A 59 -5.27 3.54 -16.97
N ILE A 60 -4.73 4.60 -16.35
CA ILE A 60 -5.28 5.96 -16.47
C ILE A 60 -5.28 6.41 -17.94
N ASP A 61 -4.15 6.26 -18.63
CA ASP A 61 -3.99 6.63 -20.04
C ASP A 61 -4.95 5.85 -20.96
N ALA A 62 -5.29 4.62 -20.59
CA ALA A 62 -6.26 3.77 -21.30
C ALA A 62 -7.73 4.12 -20.98
N GLY A 63 -7.99 5.10 -20.11
CA GLY A 63 -9.34 5.55 -19.76
C GLY A 63 -9.96 4.84 -18.55
N LEU A 64 -9.14 4.50 -17.54
CA LEU A 64 -9.64 3.98 -16.26
C LEU A 64 -10.70 4.93 -15.65
N ASP A 65 -11.89 4.39 -15.43
CA ASP A 65 -12.95 5.01 -14.66
C ASP A 65 -12.87 4.53 -13.21
N TYR A 66 -12.42 5.43 -12.34
CA TYR A 66 -12.22 5.14 -10.93
C TYR A 66 -12.76 6.28 -10.08
N GLU A 67 -13.64 5.94 -9.14
CA GLU A 67 -14.40 6.89 -8.34
C GLU A 67 -13.53 7.71 -7.38
N TYR A 68 -12.58 7.05 -6.70
CA TYR A 68 -11.79 7.67 -5.63
C TYR A 68 -10.56 8.39 -6.17
N LYS A 69 -10.75 9.59 -6.73
CA LYS A 69 -9.67 10.36 -7.38
C LYS A 69 -8.46 10.64 -6.48
N ALA A 70 -8.66 10.95 -5.20
CA ALA A 70 -7.55 11.16 -4.26
C ALA A 70 -6.72 9.87 -4.04
N LEU A 71 -7.39 8.71 -3.99
CA LEU A 71 -6.71 7.42 -3.84
C LEU A 71 -5.99 7.01 -5.13
N LEU A 72 -6.61 7.27 -6.30
CA LEU A 72 -5.95 7.05 -7.59
C LEU A 72 -4.69 7.91 -7.75
N ALA A 73 -4.73 9.16 -7.29
CA ALA A 73 -3.57 10.04 -7.27
C ALA A 73 -2.42 9.45 -6.42
N VAL A 74 -2.73 8.87 -5.26
CA VAL A 74 -1.74 8.18 -4.41
C VAL A 74 -1.10 7.01 -5.16
N PHE A 75 -1.89 6.18 -5.84
CA PHE A 75 -1.38 5.06 -6.64
C PHE A 75 -0.51 5.49 -7.83
N ALA A 76 -0.87 6.59 -8.49
CA ALA A 76 -0.11 7.15 -9.60
C ALA A 76 1.09 8.01 -9.16
N HIS A 77 1.20 8.31 -7.86
CA HIS A 77 2.13 9.27 -7.29
C HIS A 77 1.97 10.68 -7.90
N ASP A 78 0.72 11.04 -8.23
CA ASP A 78 0.37 12.29 -8.90
C ASP A 78 -0.02 13.37 -7.89
N GLU A 79 0.93 14.29 -7.65
CA GLU A 79 0.76 15.42 -6.74
C GLU A 79 -0.35 16.38 -7.16
N GLU A 80 -0.49 16.65 -8.45
CA GLU A 80 -1.43 17.64 -8.95
C GLU A 80 -2.85 17.09 -8.94
N MET A 81 -3.02 15.83 -9.35
CA MET A 81 -4.28 15.13 -9.22
C MET A 81 -4.72 15.05 -7.75
N LEU A 82 -3.80 14.81 -6.82
CA LEU A 82 -4.12 14.79 -5.40
C LEU A 82 -4.57 16.18 -4.92
N LYS A 83 -3.82 17.24 -5.22
CA LYS A 83 -4.20 18.63 -4.85
C LYS A 83 -5.58 19.00 -5.38
N GLN A 84 -5.88 18.65 -6.63
CA GLN A 84 -7.19 18.88 -7.22
C GLN A 84 -8.29 18.10 -6.49
N ALA A 85 -8.07 16.81 -6.23
CA ALA A 85 -9.03 15.98 -5.51
C ALA A 85 -9.29 16.51 -4.08
N LEU A 86 -8.26 16.96 -3.36
CA LEU A 86 -8.39 17.55 -2.02
C LEU A 86 -9.03 18.94 -2.03
N THR A 87 -8.94 19.67 -3.13
CA THR A 87 -9.68 20.94 -3.31
C THR A 87 -11.18 20.69 -3.46
N ILE A 88 -11.55 19.63 -4.18
CA ILE A 88 -12.95 19.22 -4.38
C ILE A 88 -13.53 18.60 -3.11
N ASP A 89 -12.79 17.69 -2.48
CA ASP A 89 -13.19 17.01 -1.25
C ASP A 89 -12.05 17.01 -0.21
N PRO A 90 -11.97 18.05 0.63
CA PRO A 90 -10.99 18.10 1.71
C PRO A 90 -11.15 16.98 2.75
N SER A 91 -12.34 16.36 2.84
CA SER A 91 -12.59 15.27 3.80
C SER A 91 -11.85 13.98 3.42
N ALA A 92 -11.45 13.86 2.14
CA ALA A 92 -10.69 12.71 1.64
C ALA A 92 -9.37 12.48 2.40
N VAL A 93 -8.80 13.51 3.03
CA VAL A 93 -7.61 13.41 3.89
C VAL A 93 -7.78 12.38 5.00
N ASN A 94 -8.97 12.32 5.61
CA ASN A 94 -9.28 11.45 6.75
C ASN A 94 -10.19 10.27 6.38
N LYS A 95 -10.59 10.17 5.11
CA LYS A 95 -11.43 9.07 4.63
C LYS A 95 -10.67 7.75 4.72
N THR A 96 -11.37 6.71 5.16
CA THR A 96 -10.86 5.34 5.22
C THR A 96 -11.40 4.51 4.07
N TYR A 97 -10.62 3.56 3.57
CA TYR A 97 -10.96 2.70 2.44
C TYR A 97 -10.86 1.23 2.83
N SER A 98 -11.83 0.43 2.39
CA SER A 98 -11.86 -1.04 2.58
C SER A 98 -12.11 -1.72 1.23
N LEU A 99 -11.31 -1.34 0.24
CA LEU A 99 -11.52 -1.70 -1.17
C LEU A 99 -10.60 -2.82 -1.65
N TYR A 100 -9.47 -3.02 -0.97
CA TYR A 100 -8.37 -3.85 -1.44
C TYR A 100 -7.92 -4.83 -0.37
N ASN A 101 -7.76 -6.08 -0.78
CA ASN A 101 -6.97 -7.03 -0.02
C ASN A 101 -5.50 -6.66 -0.12
N ASN A 102 -4.76 -6.93 0.94
CA ASN A 102 -3.32 -6.85 0.91
C ASN A 102 -2.75 -8.08 1.60
N THR A 103 -1.92 -8.80 0.88
CA THR A 103 -1.24 -9.99 1.37
C THR A 103 -0.25 -9.67 2.50
N TYR A 104 0.24 -8.42 2.59
CA TYR A 104 1.11 -7.93 3.64
C TYR A 104 0.30 -7.39 4.84
N THR A 105 0.61 -6.17 5.28
CA THR A 105 -0.20 -5.46 6.28
C THR A 105 -1.57 -5.14 5.67
N PRO A 106 -2.69 -5.47 6.35
CA PRO A 106 -4.04 -5.23 5.81
C PRO A 106 -4.25 -3.76 5.44
N LEU A 107 -4.90 -3.47 4.30
CA LEU A 107 -5.29 -2.10 3.92
C LEU A 107 -6.71 -1.72 4.34
N THR A 108 -7.46 -2.67 4.91
CA THR A 108 -8.85 -2.47 5.34
C THR A 108 -8.96 -1.34 6.35
N GLY A 109 -9.78 -0.34 6.02
CA GLY A 109 -9.98 0.84 6.83
C GLY A 109 -8.80 1.82 6.84
N GLY A 110 -7.82 1.66 5.95
CA GLY A 110 -6.67 2.56 5.85
C GLY A 110 -7.03 3.94 5.29
N THR A 111 -6.35 4.98 5.75
CA THR A 111 -6.40 6.34 5.18
C THR A 111 -5.44 6.48 4.00
N LEU A 112 -5.51 7.60 3.25
CA LEU A 112 -4.54 7.88 2.18
C LEU A 112 -3.07 7.79 2.64
N MET A 113 -2.77 8.13 3.90
CA MET A 113 -1.42 7.99 4.46
C MET A 113 -0.97 6.52 4.58
N HIS A 114 -1.89 5.58 4.84
CA HIS A 114 -1.60 4.14 4.82
C HIS A 114 -1.25 3.68 3.41
N PHE A 115 -2.03 4.11 2.41
CA PHE A 115 -1.75 3.81 1.01
C PHE A 115 -0.43 4.44 0.53
N CYS A 116 -0.12 5.67 0.94
CA CYS A 116 1.18 6.26 0.66
C CYS A 116 2.31 5.39 1.24
N ALA A 117 2.18 4.94 2.48
CA ALA A 117 3.17 4.10 3.14
C ALA A 117 3.33 2.73 2.46
N GLU A 118 2.23 2.11 2.03
CA GLU A 118 2.25 0.84 1.31
C GLU A 118 2.93 0.95 -0.07
N TYR A 119 2.63 2.01 -0.83
CA TYR A 119 3.08 2.16 -2.22
C TYR A 119 4.27 3.12 -2.41
N ASN A 120 4.88 3.57 -1.31
CA ASN A 120 5.98 4.54 -1.29
C ASN A 120 5.66 5.88 -2.00
N SER A 121 4.43 6.35 -1.89
CA SER A 121 3.96 7.58 -2.53
C SER A 121 4.34 8.82 -1.71
N LEU A 122 5.65 9.06 -1.57
CA LEU A 122 6.22 10.10 -0.70
C LEU A 122 5.72 11.50 -1.01
N ALA A 123 5.63 11.85 -2.30
CA ALA A 123 5.22 13.18 -2.72
C ALA A 123 3.77 13.48 -2.31
N CYS A 124 2.89 12.50 -2.49
CA CYS A 124 1.52 12.56 -2.00
C CYS A 124 1.46 12.64 -0.47
N ALA A 125 2.27 11.86 0.25
CA ALA A 125 2.32 11.90 1.72
C ALA A 125 2.68 13.29 2.27
N LYS A 126 3.61 13.99 1.62
CA LYS A 126 3.98 15.37 1.99
C LYS A 126 2.79 16.33 1.83
N ILE A 127 2.03 16.21 0.75
CA ILE A 127 0.82 17.02 0.51
C ILE A 127 -0.26 16.70 1.55
N LEU A 128 -0.49 15.40 1.82
CA LEU A 128 -1.45 14.97 2.84
C LEU A 128 -1.11 15.53 4.22
N LEU A 129 0.16 15.49 4.61
CA LEU A 129 0.62 16.07 5.88
C LEU A 129 0.39 17.59 5.93
N GLN A 130 0.65 18.31 4.85
CA GLN A 130 0.34 19.75 4.75
C GLN A 130 -1.16 20.05 4.88
N HIS A 131 -2.01 19.09 4.49
CA HIS A 131 -3.47 19.16 4.63
C HIS A 131 -3.98 18.57 5.96
N GLY A 132 -3.08 18.29 6.92
CA GLY A 132 -3.44 17.85 8.27
C GLY A 132 -3.73 16.36 8.40
N ALA A 133 -3.27 15.52 7.45
CA ALA A 133 -3.33 14.08 7.63
C ALA A 133 -2.54 13.64 8.87
N ASP A 134 -3.16 12.81 9.70
CA ASP A 134 -2.51 12.22 10.87
C ASP A 134 -1.57 11.07 10.45
N VAL A 135 -0.29 11.22 10.74
CA VAL A 135 0.75 10.19 10.50
C VAL A 135 0.56 8.96 11.38
N ASN A 136 -0.21 9.10 12.48
CA ASN A 136 -0.60 8.04 13.40
C ASN A 136 -2.08 7.67 13.27
N ALA A 137 -2.73 8.03 12.15
CA ALA A 137 -4.09 7.62 11.88
C ALA A 137 -4.23 6.10 12.04
N LYS A 138 -5.27 5.64 12.71
CA LYS A 138 -5.52 4.22 12.93
C LYS A 138 -6.48 3.70 11.87
N ALA A 139 -6.12 2.58 11.24
CA ALA A 139 -7.04 1.86 10.38
C ALA A 139 -8.28 1.37 11.16
N ALA A 140 -9.35 1.03 10.45
CA ALA A 140 -10.55 0.48 11.07
C ALA A 140 -10.27 -0.85 11.80
N TYR A 141 -11.14 -1.19 12.74
CA TYR A 141 -11.15 -2.49 13.42
C TYR A 141 -12.21 -3.39 12.80
N ASP A 142 -11.91 -4.69 12.71
CA ASP A 142 -12.92 -5.72 12.46
C ASP A 142 -13.66 -6.14 13.75
N ASP A 143 -14.64 -7.04 13.62
CA ASP A 143 -15.47 -7.53 14.72
C ASP A 143 -14.67 -8.28 15.81
N HIS A 144 -13.45 -8.71 15.50
CA HIS A 144 -12.54 -9.37 16.44
C HIS A 144 -11.57 -8.38 17.09
N GLY A 145 -11.60 -7.11 16.68
CA GLY A 145 -10.72 -6.06 17.14
C GLY A 145 -9.32 -6.12 16.51
N PHE A 146 -9.15 -6.80 15.38
CA PHE A 146 -7.95 -6.69 14.55
C PHE A 146 -8.06 -5.49 13.61
N GLY A 147 -6.92 -4.89 13.26
CA GLY A 147 -6.86 -3.59 12.60
C GLY A 147 -6.19 -2.55 13.49
N GLY A 148 -6.57 -1.29 13.36
CA GLY A 148 -6.02 -0.21 14.19
C GLY A 148 -4.56 0.16 13.90
N HIS A 149 -3.86 -0.58 13.03
CA HIS A 149 -2.49 -0.29 12.64
C HIS A 149 -2.38 1.12 12.06
N THR A 150 -1.20 1.72 12.20
CA THR A 150 -0.87 3.05 11.70
C THR A 150 -0.03 2.95 10.42
N PRO A 151 0.14 4.04 9.64
CA PRO A 151 0.89 4.01 8.38
C PRO A 151 2.28 3.36 8.46
N ILE A 152 3.02 3.51 9.56
CA ILE A 152 4.36 2.93 9.72
C ILE A 152 4.36 1.39 9.65
N PHE A 153 3.26 0.71 10.01
CA PHE A 153 3.16 -0.75 9.87
C PHE A 153 3.26 -1.20 8.41
N HIS A 154 2.91 -0.34 7.45
CA HIS A 154 3.03 -0.66 6.03
C HIS A 154 4.44 -0.54 5.48
N THR A 155 5.40 0.04 6.20
CA THR A 155 6.75 0.27 5.66
C THR A 155 7.76 -0.76 6.15
N VAL A 156 7.56 -1.32 7.35
CA VAL A 156 8.59 -2.08 8.07
C VAL A 156 8.81 -3.52 7.59
N ASN A 157 7.87 -4.07 6.81
CA ASN A 157 7.93 -5.42 6.25
C ASN A 157 7.69 -5.42 4.74
N GLN A 158 8.11 -4.39 4.01
CA GLN A 158 7.90 -4.33 2.57
C GLN A 158 8.84 -5.25 1.79
N ASN A 159 8.34 -5.81 0.70
CA ASN A 159 9.17 -6.62 -0.18
C ASN A 159 10.23 -5.73 -0.84
N GLY A 160 11.49 -6.16 -0.80
CA GLY A 160 12.63 -5.40 -1.30
C GLY A 160 12.85 -4.04 -0.62
N ASN A 161 12.28 -3.80 0.57
CA ASN A 161 12.28 -2.49 1.24
C ASN A 161 11.71 -1.36 0.35
N SER A 162 10.70 -1.68 -0.45
CA SER A 162 10.17 -0.77 -1.49
C SER A 162 9.58 0.54 -0.95
N SER A 163 9.29 0.62 0.35
CA SER A 163 8.74 1.82 1.02
C SER A 163 9.72 2.55 1.94
N VAL A 164 11.02 2.44 1.65
CA VAL A 164 12.08 3.03 2.49
C VAL A 164 11.96 4.55 2.63
N ASP A 165 11.53 5.27 1.59
CA ASP A 165 11.41 6.73 1.67
C ASP A 165 10.25 7.13 2.58
N MET A 166 9.13 6.41 2.49
CA MET A 166 8.00 6.57 3.41
C MET A 166 8.35 6.18 4.84
N LEU A 167 9.17 5.14 5.06
CA LEU A 167 9.67 4.79 6.39
C LEU A 167 10.42 5.97 7.01
N HIS A 168 11.39 6.54 6.30
CA HIS A 168 12.14 7.70 6.79
C HIS A 168 11.27 8.92 7.00
N PHE A 169 10.34 9.20 6.08
CA PHE A 169 9.42 10.31 6.21
C PHE A 169 8.55 10.20 7.47
N LEU A 170 7.94 9.04 7.73
CA LEU A 170 7.09 8.84 8.91
C LEU A 170 7.89 8.96 10.22
N LEU A 171 9.11 8.41 10.26
CA LEU A 171 10.01 8.53 11.42
C LEU A 171 10.36 9.99 11.73
N GLN A 172 10.59 10.81 10.70
CA GLN A 172 10.89 12.23 10.85
C GLN A 172 9.68 13.08 11.28
N ASN A 173 8.46 12.55 11.19
CA ASN A 173 7.23 13.29 11.42
C ASN A 173 6.42 12.80 12.63
N GLY A 174 7.07 12.14 13.60
CA GLY A 174 6.47 11.84 14.90
C GLY A 174 5.58 10.60 14.91
N THR A 175 5.93 9.58 14.12
CA THR A 175 5.26 8.28 14.21
C THR A 175 5.44 7.66 15.60
N ASP A 176 4.38 7.04 16.13
CA ASP A 176 4.44 6.28 17.39
C ASP A 176 4.94 4.85 17.13
N LEU A 177 6.14 4.56 17.63
CA LEU A 177 6.78 3.24 17.52
C LEU A 177 6.39 2.27 18.64
N PHE A 178 5.65 2.73 19.65
CA PHE A 178 5.23 1.94 20.81
C PHE A 178 3.75 1.56 20.77
N TYR A 179 2.97 2.17 19.88
CA TYR A 179 1.57 1.79 19.67
C TYR A 179 1.46 0.30 19.30
N THR A 180 0.76 -0.45 20.15
CA THR A 180 0.60 -1.90 20.02
C THR A 180 -0.81 -2.24 19.55
N VAL A 181 -0.91 -2.95 18.42
CA VAL A 181 -2.18 -3.51 17.96
C VAL A 181 -2.43 -4.88 18.60
N LYS A 182 -3.71 -5.27 18.75
CA LYS A 182 -4.09 -6.59 19.30
C LYS A 182 -3.52 -7.74 18.49
N GLY A 183 -3.46 -7.57 17.18
CA GLY A 183 -2.73 -8.43 16.28
C GLY A 183 -3.00 -8.12 14.82
N LEU A 184 -2.19 -8.72 13.95
CA LEU A 184 -2.30 -8.67 12.51
C LEU A 184 -2.32 -10.09 11.94
N ILE A 185 -2.98 -10.25 10.80
CA ILE A 185 -2.94 -11.50 10.03
C ILE A 185 -2.18 -11.19 8.74
N TRP A 186 -1.02 -11.81 8.61
CA TRP A 186 -0.18 -11.77 7.42
C TRP A 186 -0.57 -12.91 6.48
N GLY A 187 -0.67 -12.63 5.17
CA GLY A 187 -0.98 -13.66 4.19
C GLY A 187 -2.36 -14.28 4.37
N ARG A 188 -3.36 -13.48 4.75
CA ARG A 188 -4.71 -13.99 5.00
C ARG A 188 -5.22 -14.82 3.82
N GLY A 189 -5.68 -16.04 4.09
CA GLY A 189 -6.19 -16.97 3.07
C GLY A 189 -5.12 -17.78 2.32
N TYR A 190 -3.83 -17.56 2.57
CA TYR A 190 -2.75 -18.40 2.04
C TYR A 190 -2.39 -19.52 3.03
N GLU A 191 -1.77 -20.60 2.53
CA GLU A 191 -1.31 -21.72 3.38
C GLU A 191 -0.27 -21.29 4.43
N TRP A 192 0.40 -20.16 4.21
CA TRP A 192 1.39 -19.56 5.10
C TRP A 192 0.82 -18.40 5.93
N GLU A 193 -0.51 -18.30 6.06
CA GLU A 193 -1.18 -17.34 6.93
C GLU A 193 -0.56 -17.35 8.33
N THR A 194 -0.21 -16.16 8.84
CA THR A 194 0.47 -16.02 10.12
C THR A 194 -0.22 -14.97 10.97
N PHE A 195 -0.69 -15.38 12.15
CA PHE A 195 -1.20 -14.46 13.17
C PHE A 195 -0.04 -13.90 14.00
N ILE A 196 0.05 -12.57 14.09
CA ILE A 196 1.03 -11.85 14.90
C ILE A 196 0.29 -11.12 16.03
N PRO A 197 0.27 -11.65 17.26
CA PRO A 197 -0.39 -11.01 18.39
C PRO A 197 0.42 -9.86 18.97
N SER A 198 -0.27 -8.89 19.57
CA SER A 198 0.29 -7.86 20.46
C SER A 198 1.59 -7.23 19.93
N VAL A 199 1.47 -6.58 18.78
CA VAL A 199 2.65 -6.15 18.02
C VAL A 199 2.66 -4.63 17.80
N ASN A 200 3.83 -4.03 17.97
CA ASN A 200 4.13 -2.64 17.64
C ASN A 200 5.04 -2.57 16.39
N PRO A 201 5.31 -1.39 15.80
CA PRO A 201 6.11 -1.30 14.58
C PRO A 201 7.49 -1.99 14.68
N ILE A 202 8.18 -1.91 15.82
CA ILE A 202 9.50 -2.52 16.03
C ILE A 202 9.41 -4.05 16.03
N SER A 203 8.55 -4.59 16.88
CA SER A 203 8.34 -6.05 16.98
C SER A 203 7.72 -6.63 15.71
N TYR A 204 6.90 -5.85 15.00
CA TYR A 204 6.35 -6.25 13.72
C TYR A 204 7.45 -6.35 12.66
N ALA A 205 8.35 -5.37 12.59
CA ALA A 205 9.53 -5.45 11.71
C ALA A 205 10.32 -6.74 11.96
N MET A 206 10.53 -7.13 13.23
CA MET A 206 11.22 -8.38 13.56
C MET A 206 10.51 -9.63 13.03
N MET A 207 9.17 -9.62 12.88
CA MET A 207 8.43 -10.74 12.30
C MET A 207 8.81 -10.99 10.83
N GLY A 208 9.38 -9.99 10.14
CA GLY A 208 9.95 -10.18 8.80
C GLY A 208 11.05 -11.24 8.73
N ALA A 209 11.67 -11.62 9.85
CA ALA A 209 12.63 -12.72 9.92
C ALA A 209 11.98 -14.12 9.87
N LEU A 210 10.65 -14.21 10.03
CA LEU A 210 9.93 -15.46 9.88
C LEU A 210 9.90 -15.87 8.39
N PRO A 211 10.06 -17.17 8.07
CA PRO A 211 10.05 -17.65 6.70
C PRO A 211 8.81 -17.22 5.89
N GLN A 212 7.64 -17.17 6.53
CA GLN A 212 6.34 -16.82 5.94
C GLN A 212 6.28 -15.38 5.40
N PHE A 213 7.16 -14.50 5.86
CA PHE A 213 7.23 -13.12 5.39
C PHE A 213 8.05 -13.00 4.10
N HIS A 214 8.86 -14.00 3.75
CA HIS A 214 9.69 -14.00 2.54
C HIS A 214 10.56 -12.73 2.41
N ARG A 215 11.15 -12.25 3.52
CA ARG A 215 12.05 -11.10 3.54
C ARG A 215 13.49 -11.52 3.71
N LYS A 216 14.41 -10.67 3.26
CA LYS A 216 15.84 -10.86 3.49
C LYS A 216 16.17 -10.44 4.91
N GLU A 217 16.77 -11.35 5.68
CA GLU A 217 17.14 -11.12 7.09
C GLU A 217 17.94 -9.82 7.28
N GLN A 218 18.95 -9.59 6.43
CA GLN A 218 19.77 -8.37 6.50
C GLN A 218 18.92 -7.09 6.42
N THR A 219 17.99 -7.03 5.46
CA THR A 219 17.10 -5.88 5.29
C THR A 219 16.23 -5.67 6.53
N ILE A 220 15.72 -6.75 7.12
CA ILE A 220 14.92 -6.66 8.35
C ILE A 220 15.76 -6.14 9.51
N MET A 221 16.99 -6.61 9.68
CA MET A 221 17.87 -6.13 10.75
C MET A 221 18.26 -4.66 10.58
N GLU A 222 18.44 -4.20 9.34
CA GLU A 222 18.67 -2.78 9.03
C GLU A 222 17.45 -1.92 9.42
N VAL A 223 16.23 -2.34 9.07
CA VAL A 223 14.99 -1.67 9.46
C VAL A 223 14.82 -1.67 10.98
N VAL A 224 14.98 -2.81 11.65
CA VAL A 224 14.90 -2.91 13.11
C VAL A 224 15.92 -1.98 13.77
N SER A 225 17.18 -1.97 13.31
CA SER A 225 18.20 -1.06 13.82
C SER A 225 17.80 0.41 13.68
N LEU A 226 17.23 0.79 12.53
CA LEU A 226 16.76 2.14 12.27
C LEU A 226 15.63 2.55 13.23
N LEU A 227 14.65 1.66 13.45
CA LEU A 227 13.52 1.92 14.35
C LEU A 227 13.97 2.03 15.81
N ILE A 228 14.86 1.14 16.27
CA ILE A 228 15.41 1.14 17.63
C ILE A 228 16.14 2.46 17.92
N LYS A 229 16.97 2.93 16.98
CA LYS A 229 17.66 4.22 17.10
C LYS A 229 16.64 5.35 17.27
N HIS A 230 15.66 5.46 16.38
CA HIS A 230 14.62 6.50 16.50
C HIS A 230 13.76 6.40 17.76
N ALA A 231 13.57 5.19 18.31
CA ALA A 231 12.74 4.99 19.50
C ALA A 231 13.41 5.44 20.80
N TRP A 232 14.75 5.52 20.84
CA TRP A 232 15.52 5.75 22.06
C TRP A 232 16.67 6.76 21.94
N ASP A 233 16.88 7.36 20.77
CA ASP A 233 17.73 8.56 20.58
C ASP A 233 16.98 9.84 21.00
#